data_AF-A0A927MQK2-F1
#
_entry.id   AF-A0A927MQK2-F1
#
_cell.length_a   1.000
_cell.length_b   1.000
_cell.length_c   1.000
_cell.angle_alpha   90.00
_cell.angle_beta   90.00
_cell.angle_gamma   90.00
#
_symmetry.space_group_name_H-M   'P 1'
#
loop_
_entity.id
_entity.type
_entity.pdbx_description
1 polymer ?
#
loop_
_entity_poly.entity_id
_entity_poly.type
_entity_poly.pdbx_seq_one_letter_code
_entity_poly.pdbx_strand_id
1 'polypeptide(L)'
;MSPRFAAPRFSGLTVGGPASTTGGGVGLGITPTGALAMVDGDASVRQAILLLLSTRPGERLMRPTYGSHLHRLIFAPNDQTTAGLAIHYVREAIERWEPRVQILAIDANADPDVPERLTVELRYLIRSSLATETVHYPLDLDPAMGGHAPTSPHRGPAGHPDLATDPDPESPQDHDTASGGTPDVPAGP
;
A
#
# COMPACT_ATOMS: atom_id res chain seq x y z
N MET A 1 -2.24 28.33 -15.74
CA MET A 1 -1.73 26.93 -15.78
C MET A 1 -2.31 26.24 -14.56
N SER A 2 -3.50 25.63 -14.71
CA SER A 2 -4.31 25.15 -13.56
C SER A 2 -3.97 23.71 -13.21
N PRO A 3 -3.71 23.38 -11.93
CA PRO A 3 -3.54 22.00 -11.50
C PRO A 3 -4.88 21.27 -11.52
N ARG A 4 -4.92 20.11 -12.19
CA ARG A 4 -6.04 19.18 -12.14
C ARG A 4 -5.88 18.32 -10.89
N PHE A 5 -6.60 18.67 -9.82
CA PHE A 5 -6.80 17.81 -8.66
C PHE A 5 -7.57 16.54 -9.08
N ALA A 6 -6.95 15.37 -8.94
CA ALA A 6 -7.64 14.10 -9.03
C ALA A 6 -8.23 13.77 -7.64
N ALA A 7 -9.54 13.94 -7.49
CA ALA A 7 -10.25 13.58 -6.27
C ALA A 7 -10.27 12.06 -6.06
N PRO A 8 -10.22 11.56 -4.80
CA PRO A 8 -10.48 10.16 -4.51
C PRO A 8 -11.87 9.79 -5.04
N ARG A 9 -11.92 8.83 -5.96
CA ARG A 9 -13.16 8.30 -6.50
C ARG A 9 -13.75 7.34 -5.48
N PHE A 10 -14.49 7.87 -4.52
CA PHE A 10 -15.49 7.07 -3.83
C PHE A 10 -16.51 6.65 -4.89
N SER A 11 -16.67 5.34 -5.10
CA SER A 11 -17.70 4.79 -5.97
C SER A 11 -19.05 5.11 -5.34
N GLY A 12 -19.59 6.26 -5.72
CA GLY A 12 -20.84 6.81 -5.21
C GLY A 12 -22.06 6.05 -5.74
N LEU A 13 -23.00 5.85 -4.82
CA LEU A 13 -24.44 5.74 -5.03
C LEU A 13 -24.88 5.23 -6.41
N THR A 14 -25.01 3.91 -6.57
CA THR A 14 -25.71 3.33 -7.72
C THR A 14 -27.21 3.37 -7.48
N VAL A 15 -27.95 4.18 -8.24
CA VAL A 15 -29.41 4.06 -8.39
C VAL A 15 -29.67 2.91 -9.35
N GLY A 16 -29.95 1.73 -8.80
CA GLY A 16 -30.33 0.54 -9.56
C GLY A 16 -31.85 0.44 -9.70
N GLY A 17 -32.34 0.13 -10.90
CA GLY A 17 -33.77 -0.08 -11.20
C GLY A 17 -34.43 -1.19 -10.37
N PRO A 18 -35.76 -1.35 -10.48
CA PRO A 18 -36.51 -2.27 -9.62
C PRO A 18 -36.11 -3.73 -9.90
N ALA A 19 -35.70 -4.42 -8.84
CA ALA A 19 -35.36 -5.84 -8.79
C ALA A 19 -34.04 -6.27 -9.47
N SER A 20 -32.92 -5.78 -8.95
CA SER A 20 -31.76 -6.59 -8.51
C SER A 20 -30.59 -5.63 -8.24
N THR A 21 -30.22 -5.46 -6.97
CA THR A 21 -29.06 -4.65 -6.59
C THR A 21 -27.79 -5.45 -6.85
N THR A 22 -27.37 -5.50 -8.12
CA THR A 22 -25.98 -5.74 -8.49
C THR A 22 -25.23 -4.42 -8.26
N GLY A 23 -24.86 -4.18 -7.01
CA GLY A 23 -24.09 -3.02 -6.59
C GLY A 23 -23.09 -3.44 -5.52
N GLY A 24 -22.01 -4.10 -5.93
CA GLY A 24 -20.95 -4.63 -5.07
C GLY A 24 -20.05 -3.57 -4.40
N GLY A 25 -20.63 -2.44 -3.99
CA GLY A 25 -19.94 -1.42 -3.20
C GLY A 25 -20.20 -1.60 -1.71
N VAL A 26 -19.19 -1.34 -0.87
CA VAL A 26 -19.39 -1.18 0.58
C VAL A 26 -20.05 0.17 0.81
N GLY A 27 -21.36 0.21 1.03
CA GLY A 27 -22.06 1.48 1.27
C GLY A 27 -23.58 1.36 1.33
N LEU A 28 -24.22 2.45 1.76
CA LEU A 28 -25.68 2.60 1.75
C LEU A 28 -26.16 2.87 0.33
N GLY A 29 -26.91 1.93 -0.26
CA GLY A 29 -27.64 2.15 -1.51
C GLY A 29 -29.04 2.69 -1.26
N ILE A 30 -29.57 3.48 -2.19
CA ILE A 30 -30.98 3.88 -2.21
C ILE A 30 -31.67 3.27 -3.43
N THR A 31 -32.91 2.84 -3.26
CA THR A 31 -33.77 2.44 -4.37
C THR A 31 -34.25 3.70 -5.12
N PRO A 32 -34.72 3.57 -6.38
CA PRO A 32 -35.30 4.68 -7.13
C PRO A 32 -36.52 5.31 -6.43
N THR A 33 -37.15 4.57 -5.52
CA THR A 33 -38.29 5.02 -4.71
C THR A 33 -37.85 5.78 -3.44
N GLY A 34 -36.55 5.92 -3.20
CA GLY A 34 -35.99 6.59 -2.01
C GLY A 34 -35.93 5.71 -0.76
N ALA A 35 -36.19 4.41 -0.87
CA ALA A 35 -36.01 3.47 0.24
C ALA A 35 -34.55 3.00 0.34
N LEU A 36 -34.15 2.45 1.49
CA LEU A 36 -32.83 1.81 1.64
C LEU A 36 -32.77 0.53 0.81
N ALA A 37 -31.69 0.36 0.04
CA ALA A 37 -31.44 -0.86 -0.70
C ALA A 37 -31.01 -1.97 0.28
N MET A 38 -31.72 -3.10 0.23
CA MET A 38 -31.40 -4.28 1.02
C MET A 38 -30.49 -5.19 0.22
N VAL A 39 -29.52 -5.81 0.90
CA VAL A 39 -28.60 -6.79 0.32
C VAL A 39 -28.97 -8.17 0.86
N ASP A 40 -29.41 -9.06 -0.02
CA ASP A 40 -29.80 -10.43 0.33
C ASP A 40 -28.83 -11.47 -0.21
N GLY A 41 -28.91 -12.68 0.34
CA GLY A 41 -28.20 -13.87 -0.14
C GLY A 41 -26.68 -13.69 -0.19
N ASP A 42 -26.09 -14.07 -1.32
CA ASP A 42 -24.64 -14.17 -1.52
C ASP A 42 -23.93 -12.79 -1.42
N ALA A 43 -24.59 -11.72 -1.89
CA ALA A 43 -24.08 -10.36 -1.76
C ALA A 43 -23.93 -9.91 -0.29
N SER A 44 -24.77 -10.44 0.62
CA SER A 44 -24.67 -10.15 2.06
C SER A 44 -23.41 -10.76 2.68
N VAL A 45 -22.95 -11.90 2.15
CA VAL A 45 -21.72 -12.57 2.57
C VAL A 45 -20.52 -11.75 2.16
N ARG A 46 -20.49 -11.29 0.90
CA ARG A 46 -19.42 -10.40 0.41
C ARG A 46 -19.33 -9.12 1.24
N GLN A 47 -20.46 -8.49 1.57
CA GLN A 47 -20.48 -7.30 2.42
C GLN A 47 -19.96 -7.60 3.84
N ALA A 48 -20.36 -8.73 4.43
CA ALA A 48 -19.90 -9.14 5.76
C ALA A 48 -18.38 -9.37 5.80
N ILE A 49 -17.81 -9.99 4.75
CA ILE A 49 -16.37 -10.17 4.60
C ILE A 49 -15.66 -8.82 4.55
N LEU A 50 -16.13 -7.89 3.72
CA LEU A 50 -15.49 -6.58 3.59
C LEU A 50 -15.55 -5.77 4.90
N LEU A 51 -16.66 -5.84 5.63
CA LEU A 51 -16.78 -5.24 6.96
C LEU A 51 -15.83 -5.89 7.96
N LEU A 52 -15.70 -7.20 7.93
CA LEU A 52 -14.78 -7.93 8.82
C LEU A 52 -13.32 -7.50 8.59
N LEU A 53 -12.90 -7.43 7.32
CA LEU A 53 -11.53 -7.08 6.96
C LEU A 53 -11.19 -5.61 7.28
N SER A 54 -12.16 -4.70 7.12
CA SER A 54 -11.98 -3.27 7.40
C SER A 54 -12.08 -2.89 8.88
N THR A 55 -12.63 -3.76 9.73
CA THR A 55 -12.81 -3.48 11.17
C THR A 55 -11.58 -3.92 11.97
N ARG A 56 -11.14 -3.08 12.90
CA ARG A 56 -10.07 -3.44 13.84
C ARG A 56 -10.66 -4.10 15.10
N PRO A 57 -10.06 -5.20 15.59
CA PRO A 57 -10.39 -5.74 16.90
C PRO A 57 -10.36 -4.64 17.98
N GLY A 58 -11.44 -4.54 18.75
CA GLY A 58 -11.67 -3.51 19.76
C GLY A 58 -12.64 -2.40 19.33
N GLU A 59 -12.90 -2.21 18.03
CA GLU A 59 -13.81 -1.15 17.56
C GLU A 59 -15.29 -1.43 17.90
N ARG A 60 -15.66 -2.70 18.01
CA ARG A 60 -17.04 -3.10 18.33
C ARG A 60 -17.20 -3.37 19.82
N LEU A 61 -17.90 -2.48 20.52
CA LEU A 61 -18.12 -2.54 21.98
C LEU A 61 -18.62 -3.92 22.47
N MET A 62 -19.65 -4.46 21.82
CA MET A 62 -20.26 -5.74 22.21
C MET A 62 -19.56 -6.97 21.61
N ARG A 63 -18.52 -6.76 20.79
CA ARG A 63 -17.73 -7.82 20.12
C ARG A 63 -16.27 -7.38 19.96
N PRO A 64 -15.52 -7.25 21.06
CA PRO A 64 -14.16 -6.68 21.03
C PRO A 64 -13.18 -7.52 20.19
N THR A 65 -13.44 -8.81 19.98
CA THR A 65 -12.58 -9.68 19.18
C THR A 65 -12.92 -9.69 17.68
N TYR A 66 -13.98 -8.99 17.26
CA TYR A 66 -14.39 -8.94 15.86
C TYR A 66 -13.49 -7.99 15.06
N GLY A 67 -13.06 -8.44 13.88
CA GLY A 67 -12.23 -7.68 12.97
C GLY A 67 -11.07 -8.51 12.42
N SER A 68 -10.16 -7.83 11.73
CA SER A 68 -8.92 -8.41 11.22
C SER A 68 -7.69 -7.66 11.74
N HIS A 69 -6.56 -8.35 11.81
CA HIS A 69 -5.27 -7.76 12.18
C HIS A 69 -4.55 -7.08 11.00
N LEU A 70 -5.19 -6.94 9.83
CA LEU A 70 -4.62 -6.27 8.66
C LEU A 70 -4.15 -4.84 8.95
N HIS A 71 -4.82 -4.14 9.86
CA HIS A 71 -4.44 -2.79 10.28
C HIS A 71 -3.02 -2.69 10.86
N ARG A 72 -2.44 -3.80 11.34
CA ARG A 72 -1.07 -3.84 11.85
C ARG A 72 -0.02 -3.70 10.74
N LEU A 73 -0.42 -3.90 9.49
CA LEU A 73 0.46 -3.85 8.34
C LEU A 73 0.54 -2.45 7.69
N ILE A 74 -0.22 -1.45 8.17
CA ILE A 74 -0.38 -0.11 7.55
C ILE A 74 0.94 0.73 7.46
N PHE A 75 2.08 0.20 7.89
CA PHE A 75 3.41 0.80 7.71
C PHE A 75 4.49 -0.28 7.46
N ALA A 76 4.07 -1.48 7.09
CA ALA A 76 4.98 -2.59 6.84
C ALA A 76 5.57 -2.48 5.41
N PRO A 77 6.80 -2.97 5.17
CA PRO A 77 7.35 -3.01 3.82
C PRO A 77 6.45 -3.86 2.90
N ASN A 78 6.25 -3.42 1.64
CA ASN A 78 5.49 -4.21 0.66
C ASN A 78 6.37 -5.35 0.10
N ASP A 79 6.56 -6.39 0.90
CA ASP A 79 7.35 -7.57 0.56
C ASP A 79 6.55 -8.86 0.76
N GLN A 80 7.16 -9.99 0.39
CA GLN A 80 6.52 -11.30 0.50
C GLN A 80 6.23 -11.71 1.95
N THR A 81 6.95 -11.14 2.92
CA THR A 81 6.73 -11.40 4.34
C THR A 81 5.43 -10.75 4.80
N THR A 82 5.23 -9.48 4.46
CA THR A 82 3.99 -8.74 4.71
C THR A 82 2.81 -9.37 3.99
N ALA A 83 2.99 -9.80 2.74
CA ALA A 83 1.97 -10.55 2.00
C ALA A 83 1.56 -11.85 2.73
N GLY A 84 2.53 -12.63 3.20
CA GLY A 84 2.27 -13.85 3.98
C GLY A 84 1.52 -13.57 5.29
N LEU A 85 1.86 -12.50 6.00
CA LEU A 85 1.14 -12.06 7.20
C LEU A 85 -0.29 -11.63 6.88
N ALA A 86 -0.51 -10.91 5.79
CA ALA A 86 -1.84 -10.52 5.36
C ALA A 86 -2.73 -11.74 5.09
N ILE A 87 -2.19 -12.73 4.37
CA ILE A 87 -2.86 -14.02 4.11
C ILE A 87 -3.23 -14.71 5.43
N HIS A 88 -2.30 -14.76 6.38
CA HIS A 88 -2.54 -15.36 7.70
C HIS A 88 -3.68 -14.65 8.47
N TYR A 89 -3.64 -13.31 8.55
CA TYR A 89 -4.66 -12.54 9.25
C TYR A 89 -6.05 -12.63 8.61
N VAL A 90 -6.12 -12.65 7.28
CA VAL A 90 -7.38 -12.83 6.54
C VAL A 90 -7.95 -14.21 6.82
N ARG A 91 -7.11 -15.25 6.75
CA ARG A 91 -7.52 -16.62 7.06
C ARG A 91 -8.11 -16.74 8.47
N GLU A 92 -7.38 -16.26 9.48
CA GLU A 92 -7.83 -16.34 10.88
C GLU A 92 -9.16 -15.60 11.07
N ALA A 93 -9.30 -14.41 10.50
CA ALA A 93 -10.52 -13.62 10.61
C ALA A 93 -11.72 -14.35 9.98
N ILE A 94 -11.57 -14.86 8.76
CA ILE A 94 -12.65 -15.54 8.03
C ILE A 94 -13.06 -16.84 8.73
N GLU A 95 -12.09 -17.67 9.12
CA GLU A 95 -12.36 -18.94 9.82
C GLU A 95 -13.07 -18.72 11.16
N ARG A 96 -12.76 -17.63 11.86
CA ARG A 96 -13.38 -17.29 13.15
C ARG A 96 -14.77 -16.69 13.00
N TRP A 97 -14.98 -15.80 12.02
CA TRP A 97 -16.15 -14.92 12.02
C TRP A 97 -17.15 -15.16 10.88
N GLU A 98 -16.77 -15.88 9.82
CA GLU A 98 -17.63 -16.09 8.65
C GLU A 98 -17.78 -17.59 8.31
N PRO A 99 -18.48 -18.39 9.14
CA PRO A 99 -18.62 -19.84 8.95
C PRO A 99 -19.48 -20.23 7.73
N ARG A 100 -20.15 -19.26 7.10
CA ARG A 100 -20.95 -19.45 5.88
C ARG A 100 -20.09 -19.66 4.65
N VAL A 101 -18.80 -19.31 4.69
CA VAL A 101 -17.88 -19.49 3.56
C VAL A 101 -16.84 -20.56 3.84
N GLN A 102 -16.38 -21.20 2.77
CA GLN A 102 -15.20 -22.05 2.74
C GLN A 102 -14.13 -21.35 1.92
N ILE A 103 -12.94 -21.16 2.50
CA ILE A 103 -11.80 -20.57 1.81
C ILE A 103 -11.30 -21.56 0.75
N LEU A 104 -11.24 -21.14 -0.50
CA LEU A 104 -10.65 -21.91 -1.60
C LEU A 104 -9.20 -21.49 -1.85
N ALA A 105 -8.93 -20.19 -1.86
CA ALA A 105 -7.59 -19.64 -1.97
C ALA A 105 -7.53 -18.23 -1.37
N ILE A 106 -6.34 -17.87 -0.87
CA ILE A 106 -6.02 -16.51 -0.46
C ILE A 106 -4.66 -16.20 -1.07
N ASP A 107 -4.58 -15.09 -1.77
CA ASP A 107 -3.34 -14.57 -2.33
C ASP A 107 -3.18 -13.10 -1.96
N ALA A 108 -1.94 -12.63 -1.89
CA ALA A 108 -1.64 -11.23 -1.59
C ALA A 108 -0.42 -10.80 -2.39
N ASN A 109 -0.58 -9.77 -3.21
CA ASN A 109 0.49 -9.25 -4.05
C ASN A 109 0.50 -7.73 -4.02
N ALA A 110 1.69 -7.15 -4.26
CA ALA A 110 1.81 -5.73 -4.52
C ALA A 110 1.00 -5.36 -5.78
N ASP A 111 0.31 -4.23 -5.73
CA ASP A 111 -0.41 -3.71 -6.87
C ASP A 111 0.58 -3.21 -7.94
N PRO A 112 0.45 -3.63 -9.22
CA PRO A 112 1.38 -3.22 -10.27
C PRO A 112 1.33 -1.71 -10.58
N ASP A 113 0.19 -1.06 -10.33
CA ASP A 113 0.02 0.37 -10.58
C ASP A 113 0.42 1.21 -9.36
N VAL A 114 0.34 0.64 -8.16
CA VAL A 114 0.56 1.32 -6.87
C VAL A 114 1.49 0.48 -5.98
N PRO A 115 2.82 0.69 -6.05
CA PRO A 115 3.82 -0.11 -5.33
C PRO A 115 3.66 -0.14 -3.81
N GLU A 116 2.99 0.85 -3.22
CA GLU A 116 2.69 0.96 -1.79
C GLU A 116 1.37 0.29 -1.38
N ARG A 117 0.64 -0.29 -2.34
CA ARG A 117 -0.62 -1.00 -2.10
C ARG A 117 -0.40 -2.50 -2.17
N LEU A 118 -0.94 -3.20 -1.18
CA LEU A 118 -1.05 -4.65 -1.17
C LEU A 118 -2.50 -5.03 -1.47
N THR A 119 -2.72 -5.82 -2.52
CA THR A 119 -4.04 -6.32 -2.89
C THR A 119 -4.18 -7.76 -2.42
N VAL A 120 -5.11 -7.98 -1.49
CA VAL A 120 -5.48 -9.32 -1.02
C VAL A 120 -6.62 -9.84 -1.88
N GLU A 121 -6.41 -10.99 -2.52
CA GLU A 121 -7.45 -11.73 -3.24
C GLU A 121 -7.91 -12.92 -2.40
N LEU A 122 -9.19 -12.95 -2.05
CA LEU A 122 -9.82 -14.08 -1.36
C LEU A 122 -10.84 -14.72 -2.30
N ARG A 123 -10.59 -15.98 -2.66
CA ARG A 123 -11.54 -16.84 -3.38
C ARG A 123 -12.21 -17.79 -2.40
N TYR A 124 -13.54 -17.81 -2.40
CA TYR A 124 -14.33 -18.56 -1.43
C TYR A 124 -15.58 -19.21 -2.06
N LEU A 125 -16.03 -20.29 -1.44
CA LEU A 125 -17.27 -20.98 -1.73
C LEU A 125 -18.31 -20.62 -0.65
N ILE A 126 -19.50 -20.20 -1.06
CA ILE A 126 -20.61 -19.96 -0.14
C ILE A 126 -21.31 -21.30 0.12
N ARG A 127 -21.38 -21.75 1.37
CA ARG A 127 -21.87 -23.10 1.72
C ARG A 127 -23.34 -23.33 1.40
N SER A 128 -24.16 -22.27 1.41
CA SER A 128 -25.61 -22.36 1.16
C SER A 128 -25.95 -22.45 -0.32
N SER A 129 -25.31 -21.63 -1.16
CA SER A 129 -25.60 -21.57 -2.61
C SER A 129 -24.64 -22.41 -3.45
N LEU A 130 -23.51 -22.84 -2.87
CA LEU A 130 -22.38 -23.44 -3.57
C LEU A 130 -21.80 -22.52 -4.67
N ALA A 131 -22.10 -21.23 -4.63
CA ALA A 131 -21.51 -20.24 -5.51
C ALA A 131 -20.05 -19.99 -5.10
N THR A 132 -19.18 -19.88 -6.11
CA THR A 132 -17.79 -19.47 -5.91
C THR A 132 -17.65 -17.99 -6.28
N GLU A 133 -17.08 -17.22 -5.36
CA GLU A 133 -16.84 -15.80 -5.55
C GLU A 133 -15.40 -15.44 -5.20
N THR A 134 -14.96 -14.30 -5.72
CA THR A 134 -13.68 -13.68 -5.40
C THR A 134 -13.91 -12.26 -4.91
N VAL A 135 -13.23 -11.89 -3.83
CA VAL A 135 -13.20 -10.52 -3.30
C VAL A 135 -11.76 -10.01 -3.28
N HIS A 136 -11.57 -8.79 -3.77
CA HIS A 136 -10.30 -8.09 -3.70
C HIS A 136 -10.39 -7.02 -2.62
N TYR A 137 -9.45 -7.04 -1.69
CA TYR A 137 -9.35 -6.08 -0.60
C TYR A 137 -8.01 -5.32 -0.70
N PRO A 138 -8.04 -4.03 -1.07
CA PRO A 138 -6.83 -3.21 -1.11
C PRO A 138 -6.42 -2.77 0.30
N LEU A 139 -5.12 -2.85 0.59
CA LEU A 139 -4.51 -2.36 1.82
C LEU A 139 -3.37 -1.42 1.46
N ASP A 140 -3.51 -0.14 1.80
CA ASP A 140 -2.45 0.84 1.64
C ASP A 140 -1.44 0.70 2.79
N LEU A 141 -0.18 0.37 2.45
CA LEU A 141 0.91 0.13 3.42
C LEU A 141 1.72 1.39 3.71
N ASP A 142 1.59 2.44 2.90
CA ASP A 142 2.14 3.76 3.19
C ASP A 142 1.15 4.85 2.73
N PRO A 143 0.43 5.52 3.64
CA PRO A 143 -0.44 6.63 3.27
C PRO A 143 0.34 7.91 2.88
N ALA A 144 1.68 7.95 3.02
CA ALA A 144 2.46 9.18 2.97
C ALA A 144 3.11 9.53 1.61
N MET A 145 3.02 8.70 0.58
CA MET A 145 3.69 8.97 -0.72
C MET A 145 2.75 9.06 -1.93
N GLY A 146 1.48 9.38 -1.71
CA GLY A 146 0.60 9.88 -2.77
C GLY A 146 0.88 11.35 -3.09
N GLY A 147 2.03 11.68 -3.69
CA GLY A 147 2.23 12.97 -4.38
C GLY A 147 3.33 13.93 -3.90
N HIS A 148 4.57 13.48 -3.75
CA HIS A 148 5.74 14.35 -3.86
C HIS A 148 6.85 13.61 -4.63
N ALA A 149 7.03 13.98 -5.90
CA ALA A 149 8.30 13.70 -6.57
C ALA A 149 9.41 14.32 -5.70
N PRO A 150 10.53 13.63 -5.43
CA PRO A 150 11.61 14.22 -4.67
C PRO A 150 12.12 15.44 -5.44
N THR A 151 11.69 16.64 -5.04
CA THR A 151 12.29 17.86 -5.53
C THR A 151 13.65 17.94 -4.88
N SER A 152 14.69 17.51 -5.58
CA SER A 152 16.06 17.88 -5.25
C SER A 152 16.14 19.40 -5.13
N PRO A 153 16.48 19.98 -3.96
CA PRO A 153 16.78 21.39 -3.87
C PRO A 153 18.26 21.52 -3.49
N HIS A 154 19.16 21.25 -4.44
CA HIS A 154 20.48 21.87 -4.40
C HIS A 154 21.21 21.82 -5.76
N ARG A 155 20.72 22.57 -6.75
CA ARG A 155 21.61 23.08 -7.81
C ARG A 155 21.95 24.52 -7.41
N GLY A 156 23.20 24.70 -6.98
CA GLY A 156 23.73 26.00 -6.57
C GLY A 156 23.60 27.06 -7.68
N PRO A 157 23.65 28.35 -7.33
CA PRO A 157 23.45 29.43 -8.29
C PRO A 157 24.53 29.39 -9.38
N ALA A 158 24.05 29.53 -10.62
CA ALA A 158 24.86 29.64 -11.83
C ALA A 158 25.91 30.75 -11.68
N GLY A 159 27.18 30.37 -11.74
CA GLY A 159 28.29 31.29 -11.97
C GLY A 159 28.20 31.84 -13.38
N HIS A 160 28.14 33.17 -13.49
CA HIS A 160 28.31 33.92 -14.74
C HIS A 160 29.67 33.58 -15.39
N PRO A 161 29.76 33.51 -16.73
CA PRO A 161 31.04 33.48 -17.41
C PRO A 161 31.54 34.92 -17.58
N ASP A 162 32.71 35.24 -17.05
CA ASP A 162 33.45 36.42 -17.49
C ASP A 162 34.91 36.09 -17.75
N LEU A 163 35.39 36.79 -18.76
CA LEU A 163 36.49 36.55 -19.65
C LEU A 163 37.72 37.30 -19.13
N ALA A 164 38.81 36.60 -18.84
CA ALA A 164 40.14 37.19 -18.81
C ALA A 164 41.20 36.11 -19.05
N THR A 165 41.50 35.89 -20.33
CA THR A 165 42.78 35.38 -20.79
C THR A 165 43.77 36.53 -20.69
N ASP A 166 44.84 36.39 -19.91
CA ASP A 166 46.19 36.37 -20.46
C ASP A 166 47.20 35.77 -19.45
N PRO A 167 48.27 35.11 -19.94
CA PRO A 167 49.23 34.33 -19.16
C PRO A 167 50.52 35.11 -18.90
N ASP A 168 51.25 34.80 -17.82
CA ASP A 168 52.73 34.75 -17.79
C ASP A 168 53.27 34.23 -16.44
N PRO A 169 54.56 33.86 -16.30
CA PRO A 169 54.94 32.48 -15.99
C PRO A 169 55.66 32.34 -14.65
N GLU A 170 55.45 31.23 -13.94
CA GLU A 170 56.24 30.91 -12.76
C GLU A 170 57.14 29.69 -13.02
N SER A 171 58.44 29.95 -13.03
CA SER A 171 59.53 29.01 -12.77
C SER A 171 60.80 29.81 -12.52
N PRO A 172 61.83 29.30 -11.81
CA PRO A 172 61.84 28.23 -10.80
C PRO A 172 62.73 28.60 -9.57
N GLN A 173 63.01 27.61 -8.70
CA GLN A 173 64.08 27.55 -7.66
C GLN A 173 63.67 28.14 -6.28
N ASP A 174 63.97 27.56 -5.11
CA ASP A 174 64.83 26.45 -4.68
C ASP A 174 64.28 25.90 -3.35
N HIS A 175 64.55 24.64 -3.04
CA HIS A 175 65.22 24.20 -1.79
C HIS A 175 64.94 22.73 -1.50
N ASP A 176 65.90 21.94 -1.99
CA ASP A 176 66.43 20.72 -1.43
C ASP A 176 66.55 20.79 0.11
N THR A 177 66.04 19.78 0.84
CA THR A 177 66.87 18.90 1.69
C THR A 177 66.01 17.92 2.48
N ALA A 178 66.39 16.66 2.32
CA ALA A 178 65.97 15.46 3.02
C ALA A 178 65.85 15.55 4.55
N SER A 179 64.88 14.81 5.12
CA SER A 179 65.10 13.89 6.24
C SER A 179 63.83 13.16 6.64
N GLY A 180 63.94 11.84 6.84
CA GLY A 180 62.91 11.06 7.53
C GLY A 180 62.77 9.64 6.99
N GLY A 181 63.79 8.81 7.22
CA GLY A 181 63.77 7.40 6.83
C GLY A 181 62.88 6.53 7.71
N THR A 182 62.43 5.41 7.15
CA THR A 182 62.27 4.04 7.69
C THR A 182 61.30 3.31 6.76
N PRO A 183 61.74 2.23 6.09
CA PRO A 183 61.36 0.89 6.55
C PRO A 183 62.60 -0.04 6.47
N ASP A 184 62.69 -1.19 7.11
CA ASP A 184 61.82 -2.37 7.05
C ASP A 184 62.53 -3.48 7.87
N VAL A 185 61.84 -4.61 8.03
CA VAL A 185 62.31 -5.99 8.30
C VAL A 185 61.94 -6.57 9.68
N PRO A 186 61.03 -7.56 9.70
CA PRO A 186 60.82 -8.50 10.80
C PRO A 186 61.57 -9.82 10.58
N ALA A 187 62.10 -10.44 11.65
CA ALA A 187 62.49 -11.85 11.64
C ALA A 187 62.49 -12.48 13.05
N GLY A 188 61.71 -13.57 13.19
CA GLY A 188 61.94 -14.67 14.12
C GLY A 188 60.86 -14.90 15.18
N PRO A 189 60.82 -16.09 15.81
CA PRO A 189 61.68 -17.28 15.58
C PRO A 189 61.07 -18.34 14.66
#